data_AF-B0XB93-F1
#
_entry.id   AF-B0XB93-F1
#
_cell.length_a   1.000
_cell.length_b   1.000
_cell.length_c   1.000
_cell.angle_alpha   90.00
_cell.angle_beta   90.00
_cell.angle_gamma   90.00
#
_symmetry.space_group_name_H-M   'P 1'
#
loop_
_entity.id
_entity.type
_entity.pdbx_description
1 polymer ?
#
loop_
_entity_poly.entity_id
_entity_poly.type
_entity_poly.pdbx_seq_one_letter_code
_entity_poly.pdbx_strand_id
1 'polypeptide(L)' 'MAGAVVTKFIRIGIADKNDNPPYFDKALYEAEVDENEDIQHTVLTVTAKDHDEYP' A
#
# COMPACT_ATOMS: atom_id res chain seq x y z
N MET A 1 40.83 -41.29 -9.84
CA MET A 1 40.65 -39.88 -10.24
C MET A 1 39.42 -39.36 -9.52
N ALA A 2 39.58 -38.59 -8.44
CA ALA A 2 38.44 -37.99 -7.75
C ALA A 2 37.83 -36.92 -8.68
N GLY A 3 36.55 -37.08 -9.02
CA GLY A 3 35.83 -36.11 -9.85
C GLY A 3 35.86 -34.74 -9.17
N ALA A 4 36.31 -33.71 -9.88
CA ALA A 4 36.37 -32.36 -9.34
C ALA A 4 34.95 -31.90 -8.95
N VAL A 5 34.77 -31.58 -7.67
CA VAL A 5 33.54 -30.94 -7.20
C VAL A 5 33.60 -29.47 -7.61
N VAL A 6 32.58 -29.02 -8.35
CA VAL A 6 32.49 -27.64 -8.82
C VAL A 6 31.29 -26.97 -8.16
N THR A 7 31.53 -25.81 -7.55
CA THR A 7 30.46 -24.96 -7.01
C THR A 7 30.23 -23.76 -7.93
N LYS A 8 28.99 -23.25 -7.90
CA LYS A 8 28.56 -22.05 -8.62
C LYS A 8 27.67 -21.21 -7.69
N PHE A 9 27.78 -19.91 -7.81
CA PHE A 9 26.94 -18.96 -7.09
C PHE A 9 25.85 -18.44 -8.03
N ILE A 10 24.62 -18.42 -7.54
CA ILE A 10 23.47 -17.84 -8.24
C ILE A 10 23.01 -16.64 -7.41
N ARG A 11 22.85 -15.50 -8.06
CA ARG A 11 22.25 -14.31 -7.45
C ARG A 11 20.77 -14.27 -7.85
N ILE A 12 19.91 -14.23 -6.84
CA ILE A 12 18.46 -14.10 -7.02
C ILE A 12 18.08 -12.72 -6.53
N GLY A 13 17.34 -11.97 -7.36
CA GLY A 13 16.67 -10.74 -6.96
C GLY A 13 15.17 -11.00 -6.90
N ILE A 14 14.52 -10.53 -5.85
CA ILE A 14 13.07 -10.54 -5.73
C ILE A 14 12.63 -9.11 -6.01
N ALA A 15 11.87 -8.93 -7.09
CA ALA A 15 11.21 -7.66 -7.35
C ALA A 15 9.96 -7.61 -6.48
N ASP A 16 9.80 -6.50 -5.78
CA ASP A 16 8.58 -6.21 -5.08
C ASP A 16 7.44 -5.99 -6.09
N LYS A 17 6.25 -6.46 -5.75
CA LYS A 17 5.07 -6.31 -6.58
C LYS A 17 3.98 -5.82 -5.64
N ASN A 18 3.43 -4.66 -5.96
CA ASN A 18 2.22 -4.12 -5.35
C ASN A 18 1.10 -5.17 -5.32
N ASP A 19 1.05 -5.90 -4.21
CA ASP A 19 0.08 -6.93 -3.88
C ASP A 19 -0.72 -6.57 -2.62
N ASN A 20 -0.42 -5.41 -2.04
CA ASN A 20 -1.12 -4.81 -0.93
C ASN A 20 -2.07 -3.71 -1.44
N PRO A 21 -3.39 -3.93 -1.46
CA PRO A 21 -4.31 -2.86 -1.82
C PRO A 21 -4.38 -1.80 -0.69
N PRO A 22 -4.60 -0.52 -1.02
CA PRO A 22 -4.79 0.51 -0.02
C PRO A 22 -6.07 0.22 0.79
N TYR A 23 -6.05 0.59 2.07
CA TYR A 23 -7.14 0.38 3.02
C TYR A 23 -7.52 1.69 3.71
N PHE A 24 -8.77 1.78 4.15
CA PHE A 24 -9.24 2.87 5.00
C PHE A 24 -9.27 2.41 6.46
N ASP A 25 -9.05 3.34 7.39
CA ASP A 25 -9.07 3.05 8.83
C ASP A 25 -10.47 2.68 9.34
N LYS A 26 -11.53 3.16 8.68
CA LYS A 26 -12.93 2.88 9.06
C LYS A 26 -13.65 2.16 7.94
N ALA A 27 -14.51 1.23 8.33
CA ALA A 27 -15.43 0.57 7.40
C ALA A 27 -16.55 1.51 6.90
N LEU A 28 -16.89 2.54 7.69
CA LEU A 28 -17.88 3.56 7.34
C LEU A 28 -17.40 4.93 7.81
N TYR A 29 -17.50 5.93 6.94
CA TYR A 29 -17.38 7.33 7.28
C TYR A 29 -18.72 8.01 7.04
N GLU A 30 -19.22 8.70 8.06
CA GLU A 30 -20.48 9.43 8.02
C GLU A 30 -20.22 10.85 8.55
N ALA A 31 -20.86 11.83 7.92
CA ALA A 31 -20.76 13.24 8.28
C ALA A 31 -22.07 13.94 7.90
N GLU A 32 -22.41 14.98 8.65
CA GLU A 32 -23.56 15.84 8.41
C GLU A 32 -23.07 17.24 8.06
N VAL A 33 -23.87 17.98 7.30
CA VAL A 33 -23.57 19.35 6.86
C VAL A 33 -24.85 20.18 6.92
N ASP A 34 -24.74 21.45 7.29
CA ASP A 34 -25.88 22.37 7.33
C ASP A 34 -26.36 22.72 5.92
N GLU A 35 -27.66 22.98 5.77
CA GLU A 35 -28.26 23.32 4.48
C GLU A 35 -27.77 24.68 3.95
N ASN A 36 -27.27 25.55 4.82
CA ASN A 36 -26.85 26.92 4.51
C ASN A 36 -25.34 27.06 4.36
N GLU A 37 -24.60 25.96 4.20
CA GLU A 37 -23.14 26.04 4.03
C GLU A 37 -22.73 26.66 2.70
N ASP A 38 -21.58 27.33 2.73
CA ASP A 38 -21.03 28.04 1.59
C ASP A 38 -20.59 27.09 0.46
N ILE A 39 -20.56 27.62 -0.76
CA ILE A 39 -20.05 26.91 -1.94
C ILE A 39 -18.57 26.57 -1.71
N GLN A 40 -18.20 25.31 -1.96
CA GLN A 40 -16.88 24.71 -1.68
C GLN A 40 -16.62 24.37 -0.20
N HIS A 41 -17.65 24.31 0.64
CA HIS A 41 -17.53 23.72 1.97
C HIS A 41 -17.08 22.25 1.88
N THR A 42 -16.04 21.90 2.64
CA THR A 42 -15.52 20.53 2.70
C THR A 42 -16.21 19.76 3.83
N VAL A 43 -17.03 18.77 3.46
CA VAL A 43 -17.80 17.97 4.43
C VAL A 43 -16.94 16.91 5.11
N LEU A 44 -16.10 16.21 4.35
CA LEU A 44 -15.24 15.16 4.88
C LEU A 44 -13.98 15.03 4.02
N THR A 45 -12.85 14.77 4.68
CA THR A 45 -11.64 14.27 4.04
C THR A 45 -11.36 12.87 4.58
N VAL A 46 -11.16 11.92 3.68
CA VAL A 46 -10.78 10.54 4.05
C VAL A 46 -9.39 10.23 3.53
N THR A 47 -8.70 9.35 4.24
CA THR A 47 -7.35 8.91 3.90
C THR A 47 -7.34 7.40 3.78
N ALA A 48 -6.88 6.90 2.65
CA ALA A 48 -6.48 5.51 2.51
C ALA A 48 -4.98 5.40 2.75
N LYS A 49 -4.54 4.31 3.36
CA LYS A 49 -3.14 3.98 3.61
C LYS A 49 -2.81 2.74 2.82
N ASP A 50 -1.58 2.66 2.36
CA ASP A 50 -1.02 1.39 1.91
C ASP A 50 -0.28 0.75 3.10
N HIS A 51 -0.18 -0.57 3.12
CA HIS A 51 0.75 -1.20 4.07
C HIS A 51 2.12 -1.02 3.46
N ASP A 52 2.85 0.03 3.85
CA ASP A 52 4.19 0.36 3.34
C ASP A 52 4.94 -0.86 2.79
N GLU A 53 4.91 -1.05 1.47
CA GLU A 53 5.92 -1.81 0.75
C GLU A 53 7.21 -1.03 0.89
N TYR A 54 8.21 -1.69 1.45
CA TYR A 54 9.49 -1.15 1.90
C TYR A 54 10.14 -0.17 0.89
N PRO A 55 10.87 0.88 1.33
CA PRO A 55 11.55 1.83 0.44
C PRO A 55 12.57 1.20 -0.52
#